data_AF-A0A1L9VAT8-F1
#
_entry.id   AF-A0A1L9VAT8-F1
#
_cell.length_a   1.000
_cell.length_b   1.000
_cell.length_c   1.000
_cell.angle_alpha   90.00
_cell.angle_beta   90.00
_cell.angle_gamma   90.00
#
_symmetry.space_group_name_H-M   'P 1'
#
loop_
_entity.id
_entity.type
_entity.pdbx_description
1 polymer ?
#
loop_
_entity_poly.entity_id
_entity_poly.type
_entity_poly.pdbx_seq_one_letter_code
_entity_poly.pdbx_strand_id
1 'polypeptide(L)'
;MVKYVPSKLPDHIPWKRLTNQLYITKHPKSSMVPFNGGFHTHPAFAPDNTSGMVTVTGENPPTLRWVFLDADTHEMRWGSRPDSEGHVCGPFDWTKDEQRVTLEGWEGWLAVRLPDDEQQEELEAQLDADDGRGTWRLYFDQHDDGAGLSSGAQGLEICLKRVVAES
;
A
#
# COMPACT_ATOMS: atom_id res chain seq x y z
N MET A 1 -8.38 -1.40 -3.17
CA MET A 1 -7.16 -1.45 -2.33
C MET A 1 -7.57 -1.75 -0.91
N VAL A 2 -6.84 -2.63 -0.25
CA VAL A 2 -6.99 -2.98 1.17
C VAL A 2 -5.63 -2.81 1.85
N LYS A 3 -5.62 -2.73 3.16
CA LYS A 3 -4.39 -2.75 3.96
C LYS A 3 -4.45 -3.89 4.94
N TYR A 4 -3.30 -4.46 5.22
CA TYR A 4 -3.19 -5.47 6.26
C TYR A 4 -3.20 -4.81 7.64
N VAL A 5 -4.00 -5.32 8.58
CA VAL A 5 -3.99 -4.84 9.98
C VAL A 5 -3.73 -6.07 10.86
N PRO A 6 -2.54 -6.20 11.46
CA PRO A 6 -2.27 -7.32 12.35
C PRO A 6 -3.20 -7.22 13.57
N SER A 7 -4.11 -8.20 13.71
CA SER A 7 -5.02 -8.24 14.86
C SER A 7 -4.30 -8.70 16.15
N LYS A 8 -3.29 -9.55 16.02
CA LYS A 8 -2.25 -9.91 17.00
C LYS A 8 -1.03 -10.45 16.23
N LEU A 9 0.19 -10.08 16.61
CA LEU A 9 1.39 -10.74 16.07
C LEU A 9 1.39 -12.19 16.58
N PRO A 10 1.36 -13.23 15.72
CA PRO A 10 1.48 -14.60 16.19
C PRO A 10 2.93 -14.85 16.62
N ASP A 11 3.14 -15.42 17.80
CA ASP A 11 4.46 -15.68 18.39
C ASP A 11 5.36 -16.65 17.59
N HIS A 12 4.86 -17.25 16.50
CA HIS A 12 5.44 -18.43 15.86
C HIS A 12 5.49 -18.39 14.32
N ILE A 13 5.35 -17.23 13.68
CA ILE A 13 5.64 -17.12 12.23
C ILE A 13 7.10 -16.67 12.04
N PRO A 14 8.01 -17.54 11.56
CA PRO A 14 9.45 -17.27 11.53
C PRO A 14 9.92 -16.36 10.38
N TRP A 15 9.01 -15.67 9.69
CA TRP A 15 9.37 -14.80 8.56
C TRP A 15 8.89 -13.37 8.81
N LYS A 16 9.85 -12.50 9.11
CA LYS A 16 9.72 -11.04 9.25
C LYS A 16 9.33 -10.36 7.93
N ARG A 17 8.11 -10.59 7.43
CA ARG A 17 7.50 -9.76 6.39
C ARG A 17 6.06 -9.35 6.74
N LEU A 18 5.88 -8.97 8.00
CA LEU A 18 4.83 -8.05 8.42
C LEU A 18 5.61 -6.82 8.91
N THR A 19 5.33 -5.60 8.48
CA THR A 19 4.11 -4.86 8.81
C THR A 19 4.06 -3.59 7.95
N ASN A 20 2.85 -3.19 7.54
CA ASN A 20 2.53 -1.91 6.90
C ASN A 20 2.54 -1.82 5.36
N GLN A 21 2.11 -2.88 4.68
CA GLN A 21 1.93 -2.89 3.23
C GLN A 21 0.50 -2.52 2.83
N LEU A 22 0.34 -2.00 1.61
CA LEU A 22 -0.93 -1.84 0.92
C LEU A 22 -1.08 -2.93 -0.14
N TYR A 23 -2.27 -3.55 -0.18
CA TYR A 23 -2.59 -4.66 -1.06
C TYR A 23 -3.77 -4.35 -1.99
N ILE A 24 -3.81 -5.06 -3.10
CA ILE A 24 -4.91 -5.09 -4.07
C ILE A 24 -5.35 -6.53 -4.19
N THR A 25 -6.62 -6.78 -3.92
CA THR A 25 -7.22 -8.11 -4.04
C THR A 25 -8.71 -7.98 -4.29
N LYS A 26 -9.28 -8.99 -4.95
CA LYS A 26 -10.74 -9.21 -5.05
C LYS A 26 -11.25 -10.15 -3.95
N HIS A 27 -10.34 -10.76 -3.20
CA HIS A 27 -10.59 -11.74 -2.15
C HIS A 27 -9.87 -11.25 -0.88
N PRO A 28 -10.41 -10.20 -0.21
CA PRO A 28 -9.78 -9.65 0.97
C PRO A 28 -9.82 -10.64 2.12
N LYS A 29 -8.67 -10.81 2.79
CA LYS A 29 -8.56 -11.70 3.94
C LYS A 29 -9.25 -11.12 5.17
N SER A 30 -9.63 -11.96 6.14
CA SER A 30 -10.18 -11.48 7.43
C SER A 30 -9.23 -10.56 8.22
N SER A 31 -7.92 -10.65 7.96
CA SER A 31 -6.86 -9.79 8.52
C SER A 31 -6.64 -8.49 7.74
N MET A 32 -7.36 -8.30 6.63
CA MET A 32 -7.31 -7.10 5.82
C MET A 32 -8.50 -6.20 6.11
N VAL A 33 -8.27 -4.90 6.05
CA VAL A 33 -9.34 -3.89 6.10
C VAL A 33 -9.31 -3.06 4.82
N PRO A 34 -10.47 -2.59 4.34
CA PRO A 34 -10.51 -1.62 3.26
C PRO A 34 -9.61 -0.41 3.55
N PHE A 35 -8.92 0.07 2.52
CA PHE A 35 -8.17 1.30 2.66
C PHE A 35 -9.13 2.48 2.85
N ASN A 36 -8.95 3.21 3.95
CA ASN A 36 -9.77 4.35 4.36
C ASN A 36 -8.94 5.63 4.52
N GLY A 37 -8.02 5.86 3.58
CA GLY A 37 -7.12 7.00 3.62
C GLY A 37 -7.68 8.29 3.02
N GLY A 38 -7.00 9.38 3.28
CA GLY A 38 -7.33 10.71 2.76
C GLY A 38 -6.10 11.61 2.69
N PHE A 39 -6.26 12.77 2.07
CA PHE A 39 -5.21 13.77 1.97
C PHE A 39 -5.03 14.49 3.31
N HIS A 40 -3.78 14.76 3.68
CA HIS A 40 -3.45 15.53 4.86
C HIS A 40 -2.26 16.44 4.57
N THR A 41 -2.31 17.68 5.08
CA THR A 41 -1.18 18.60 5.03
C THR A 41 0.00 18.01 5.77
N HIS A 42 1.12 17.79 5.08
CA HIS A 42 2.36 17.34 5.73
C HIS A 42 3.20 18.56 6.16
N PRO A 43 3.58 18.67 7.45
CA PRO A 43 4.25 19.86 7.98
C PRO A 43 5.66 20.08 7.43
N ALA A 44 6.28 19.06 6.84
CA ALA A 44 7.59 19.18 6.20
C ALA A 44 7.51 19.56 4.71
N PHE A 45 6.32 19.63 4.11
CA PHE A 45 6.22 20.01 2.70
C PHE A 45 6.07 21.52 2.55
N ALA A 46 6.53 22.02 1.40
CA ALA A 46 6.43 23.43 1.06
C ALA A 46 4.94 23.85 0.87
N PRO A 47 4.59 25.14 1.08
CA PRO A 47 3.20 25.61 1.05
C PRO A 47 2.47 25.41 -0.28
N ASP A 48 3.21 25.24 -1.36
CA ASP A 48 2.73 24.98 -2.72
C ASP A 48 2.49 23.48 -3.02
N ASN A 49 2.89 22.60 -2.10
CA ASN A 49 2.89 21.15 -2.29
C ASN A 49 2.58 20.41 -0.98
N THR A 50 1.37 20.58 -0.44
CA THR A 50 1.07 20.14 0.93
C THR A 50 0.50 18.73 1.07
N SER A 51 0.08 18.10 -0.02
CA SER A 51 -0.81 16.94 0.03
C SER A 51 -0.04 15.64 0.25
N GLY A 52 0.14 15.27 1.52
CA GLY A 52 0.47 13.88 1.87
C GLY A 52 -0.79 13.02 1.89
N MET A 53 -0.62 11.69 1.99
CA MET A 53 -1.72 10.76 2.18
C MET A 53 -1.58 10.06 3.54
N VAL A 54 -2.69 9.89 4.24
CA VAL A 54 -2.76 9.23 5.55
C VAL A 54 -3.78 8.11 5.53
N THR A 55 -3.69 7.19 6.48
CA THR A 55 -4.66 6.10 6.69
C THR A 55 -4.86 5.85 8.19
N VAL A 56 -6.03 5.34 8.59
CA VAL A 56 -6.35 5.09 10.02
C VAL A 56 -6.26 3.61 10.35
N THR A 57 -5.33 3.19 11.20
CA THR A 57 -5.16 1.78 11.58
C THR A 57 -6.16 1.32 12.65
N GLY A 58 -6.41 0.02 12.70
CA GLY A 58 -7.28 -0.62 13.70
C GLY A 58 -6.62 -0.85 15.06
N GLU A 59 -5.49 -0.18 15.34
CA GLU A 59 -4.91 -0.12 16.69
C GLU A 59 -5.93 0.46 17.68
N ASN A 60 -5.73 0.23 18.98
CA ASN A 60 -6.56 0.83 20.02
C ASN A 60 -5.69 1.73 20.94
N PRO A 61 -5.78 3.06 20.82
CA PRO A 61 -6.71 3.83 19.99
C PRO A 61 -6.37 3.81 18.48
N PRO A 62 -7.36 4.04 17.60
CA PRO A 62 -7.11 4.16 16.15
C PRO A 62 -6.06 5.22 15.88
N THR A 63 -5.04 4.87 15.10
CA THR A 63 -3.87 5.72 14.89
C THR A 63 -3.80 6.18 13.44
N LEU A 64 -3.59 7.48 13.23
CA LEU A 64 -3.33 8.06 11.92
C LEU A 64 -1.88 7.75 11.52
N ARG A 65 -1.70 7.15 10.35
CA ARG A 65 -0.41 6.75 9.79
C ARG A 65 -0.20 7.41 8.43
N TRP A 66 1.03 7.81 8.12
CA TRP A 66 1.39 8.29 6.80
C TRP A 66 1.39 7.13 5.80
N VAL A 67 1.02 7.42 4.55
CA VAL A 67 1.24 6.55 3.40
C VAL A 67 2.39 7.14 2.59
N PHE A 68 3.35 6.31 2.20
CA PHE A 68 4.55 6.74 1.51
C PHE A 68 5.04 5.66 0.55
N LEU A 69 5.78 6.10 -0.46
CA LEU A 69 6.52 5.24 -1.38
C LEU A 69 7.89 4.97 -0.77
N ASP A 70 8.19 3.70 -0.51
CA ASP A 70 9.52 3.28 -0.10
C ASP A 70 10.53 3.59 -1.21
N ALA A 71 11.53 4.42 -0.90
CA ALA A 71 12.50 4.91 -1.86
C ALA A 71 13.48 3.83 -2.36
N ASP A 72 13.64 2.73 -1.62
CA ASP A 72 14.55 1.65 -1.99
C ASP A 72 13.83 0.56 -2.79
N THR A 73 12.55 0.29 -2.46
CA THR A 73 11.82 -0.85 -3.04
C THR A 73 10.69 -0.46 -3.98
N HIS A 74 10.36 0.82 -4.09
CA HIS A 74 9.21 1.32 -4.86
C HIS A 74 7.84 0.76 -4.42
N GLU A 75 7.76 0.18 -3.20
CA GLU A 75 6.54 -0.38 -2.63
C GLU A 75 5.79 0.69 -1.84
N MET A 76 4.47 0.75 -1.98
CA MET A 76 3.63 1.62 -1.18
C MET A 76 3.42 1.04 0.22
N ARG A 77 3.84 1.82 1.20
CA ARG A 77 3.80 1.46 2.62
C ARG A 77 3.00 2.49 3.41
N TRP A 78 2.73 2.14 4.67
CA TRP A 78 2.23 3.08 5.65
C TRP A 78 3.02 3.01 6.96
N GLY A 79 2.91 4.01 7.82
CA GLY A 79 3.72 4.01 9.05
C GLY A 79 3.59 5.27 9.90
N SER A 80 4.36 5.27 10.98
CA SER A 80 4.59 6.50 11.74
C SER A 80 5.40 7.51 10.93
N ARG A 81 5.52 8.74 11.44
CA ARG A 81 6.40 9.75 10.82
C ARG A 81 7.87 9.30 10.74
N PRO A 82 8.49 8.72 11.78
CA PRO A 82 9.83 8.15 11.66
C PRO A 82 9.96 7.09 10.57
N ASP A 83 8.95 6.22 10.40
CA ASP A 83 8.98 5.18 9.37
C ASP A 83 8.96 5.76 7.94
N SER A 84 8.50 7.01 7.77
CA SER A 84 8.40 7.68 6.48
C SER A 84 9.59 8.62 6.18
N GLU A 85 10.54 8.75 7.09
CA GLU A 85 11.71 9.63 6.90
C GLU A 85 12.63 9.07 5.81
N GLY A 86 13.02 9.92 4.84
CA GLY A 86 13.83 9.51 3.69
C GLY A 86 13.04 8.87 2.54
N HIS A 87 11.73 8.69 2.70
CA HIS A 87 10.83 8.14 1.69
C HIS A 87 9.96 9.22 1.03
N VAL A 88 9.29 8.87 -0.07
CA VAL A 88 8.48 9.82 -0.85
C VAL A 88 7.06 9.84 -0.29
N CYS A 89 6.72 10.92 0.40
CA CYS A 89 5.43 11.09 1.07
C CYS A 89 4.42 11.94 0.28
N GLY A 90 4.76 12.36 -0.94
CA GLY A 90 3.89 13.19 -1.79
C GLY A 90 4.67 14.06 -2.80
N PRO A 91 3.98 14.94 -3.55
CA PRO A 91 2.55 15.21 -3.46
C PRO A 91 1.73 14.02 -3.91
N PHE A 92 0.76 13.61 -3.10
CA PHE A 92 -0.40 12.93 -3.62
C PHE A 92 -1.39 13.99 -4.10
N ASP A 93 -1.97 13.80 -5.26
CA ASP A 93 -3.04 14.66 -5.77
C ASP A 93 -4.03 13.81 -6.57
N TRP A 94 -4.95 14.43 -7.30
CA TRP A 94 -5.79 13.78 -8.28
C TRP A 94 -5.59 14.32 -9.69
N THR A 95 -6.01 13.53 -10.66
CA THR A 95 -6.17 13.97 -12.04
C THR A 95 -7.14 15.13 -12.14
N LYS A 96 -7.08 15.92 -13.23
CA LYS A 96 -7.93 17.12 -13.43
C LYS A 96 -9.44 16.86 -13.37
N ASP A 97 -9.87 15.63 -13.63
CA ASP A 97 -11.26 15.17 -13.52
C ASP A 97 -11.63 14.64 -12.12
N GLU A 98 -10.69 14.75 -11.17
CA GLU A 98 -10.77 14.31 -9.76
C GLU A 98 -11.09 12.81 -9.58
N GLN A 99 -10.87 11.99 -10.63
CA GLN A 99 -11.25 10.58 -10.64
C GLN A 99 -10.14 9.65 -10.15
N ARG A 100 -8.88 10.01 -10.39
CA ARG A 100 -7.74 9.10 -10.18
C ARG A 100 -6.67 9.77 -9.34
N VAL A 101 -5.99 8.96 -8.53
CA VAL A 101 -4.92 9.41 -7.63
C VAL A 101 -3.61 9.49 -8.41
N THR A 102 -2.84 10.54 -8.15
CA THR A 102 -1.50 10.76 -8.67
C THR A 102 -0.50 10.83 -7.52
N LEU A 103 0.75 10.50 -7.79
CA LEU A 103 1.89 10.78 -6.92
C LEU A 103 2.92 11.55 -7.75
N GLU A 104 3.46 12.64 -7.21
CA GLU A 104 4.37 13.55 -7.91
C GLU A 104 3.83 14.05 -9.25
N GLY A 105 2.49 14.18 -9.35
CA GLY A 105 1.80 14.74 -10.50
C GLY A 105 1.46 13.76 -11.63
N TRP A 106 1.69 12.45 -11.47
CA TRP A 106 1.35 11.46 -12.49
C TRP A 106 0.93 10.09 -11.93
N GLU A 107 0.56 9.16 -12.82
CA GLU A 107 -0.11 7.89 -12.50
C GLU A 107 0.78 6.65 -12.74
N GLY A 108 1.96 6.56 -12.11
CA GLY A 108 2.91 5.43 -12.23
C GLY A 108 2.56 4.19 -11.40
N TRP A 109 1.29 3.85 -11.23
CA TRP A 109 0.88 2.78 -10.29
C TRP A 109 1.05 1.37 -10.86
N LEU A 110 1.61 0.48 -10.04
CA LEU A 110 1.76 -0.95 -10.36
C LEU A 110 1.07 -1.83 -9.31
N ALA A 111 0.37 -2.87 -9.77
CA ALA A 111 0.07 -4.04 -8.94
C ALA A 111 1.17 -5.08 -9.15
N VAL A 112 1.85 -5.47 -8.06
CA VAL A 112 3.01 -6.37 -8.12
C VAL A 112 2.77 -7.63 -7.32
N ARG A 113 3.10 -8.79 -7.90
CA ARG A 113 3.14 -10.08 -7.23
C ARG A 113 4.56 -10.62 -7.27
N LEU A 114 5.14 -10.88 -6.10
CA LEU A 114 6.50 -11.40 -5.97
C LEU A 114 6.52 -12.93 -6.05
N PRO A 115 7.66 -13.55 -6.42
CA PRO A 115 7.78 -15.02 -6.49
C PRO A 115 7.41 -15.74 -5.17
N ASP A 116 7.70 -15.09 -4.04
CA ASP A 116 7.42 -15.65 -2.70
C ASP A 116 5.91 -15.62 -2.36
N ASP A 117 5.13 -14.73 -3.01
CA ASP A 117 3.71 -14.57 -2.71
C ASP A 117 2.91 -15.83 -3.14
N GLU A 118 3.30 -16.51 -4.23
CA GLU A 118 2.65 -17.75 -4.68
C GLU A 118 2.81 -18.91 -3.69
N GLN A 119 4.02 -19.09 -3.16
CA GLN A 119 4.30 -20.13 -2.16
C GLN A 119 3.52 -19.89 -0.87
N GLN A 120 3.34 -18.62 -0.49
CA GLN A 120 2.56 -18.26 0.68
C GLN A 120 1.06 -18.50 0.46
N GLU A 121 0.52 -18.15 -0.72
CA GLU A 121 -0.88 -18.44 -1.07
C GLU A 121 -1.18 -19.96 -1.00
N GLU A 122 -0.28 -20.80 -1.52
CA GLU A 122 -0.43 -22.27 -1.46
C GLU A 122 -0.39 -22.82 -0.03
N LEU A 123 0.45 -22.27 0.84
CA LEU A 123 0.54 -22.68 2.23
C LEU A 123 -0.71 -22.28 3.02
N GLU A 124 -1.20 -21.06 2.83
CA GLU A 124 -2.42 -20.56 3.48
C GLU A 124 -3.66 -21.35 3.04
N ALA A 125 -3.76 -21.67 1.74
CA ALA A 125 -4.85 -22.49 1.20
C ALA A 125 -4.89 -23.90 1.80
N GLN A 126 -3.73 -24.49 2.14
CA GLN A 126 -3.66 -25.81 2.79
C GLN A 126 -4.09 -25.79 4.26
N LEU A 127 -4.13 -24.61 4.89
CA LEU A 127 -4.46 -24.43 6.31
C LEU A 127 -5.95 -24.10 6.55
N ASP A 128 -6.81 -24.24 5.52
CA ASP A 128 -8.20 -23.72 5.52
C ASP A 128 -8.28 -22.24 5.94
N ALA A 129 -7.18 -21.50 5.75
CA ALA A 129 -7.00 -20.16 6.25
C ALA A 129 -7.13 -19.17 5.08
N ASP A 130 -8.37 -18.80 4.74
CA ASP A 130 -8.68 -17.90 3.62
C ASP A 130 -8.24 -18.44 2.24
N ASP A 131 -8.97 -18.14 1.17
CA ASP A 131 -8.60 -18.68 -0.16
C ASP A 131 -7.34 -18.01 -0.76
N GLY A 132 -6.77 -17.04 -0.04
CA GLY A 132 -5.43 -16.46 -0.19
C GLY A 132 -5.14 -15.71 -1.49
N ARG A 133 -5.90 -16.02 -2.53
CA ARG A 133 -5.50 -15.92 -3.92
C ARG A 133 -5.64 -14.51 -4.47
N GLY A 134 -4.67 -14.15 -5.31
CA GLY A 134 -4.72 -12.89 -6.03
C GLY A 134 -4.48 -11.70 -5.11
N THR A 135 -3.57 -11.84 -4.16
CA THR A 135 -3.05 -10.72 -3.38
C THR A 135 -1.89 -10.08 -4.14
N TRP A 136 -2.02 -8.79 -4.46
CA TRP A 136 -0.99 -7.99 -5.12
C TRP A 136 -0.58 -6.85 -4.22
N ARG A 137 0.69 -6.45 -4.24
CA ARG A 137 1.21 -5.27 -3.55
C ARG A 137 1.02 -4.04 -4.42
N LEU A 138 0.77 -2.89 -3.80
CA LEU A 138 0.77 -1.62 -4.53
C LEU A 138 2.19 -1.06 -4.60
N TYR A 139 2.66 -0.77 -5.81
CA TYR A 139 3.95 -0.15 -6.11
C TYR A 139 3.75 1.15 -6.89
N PHE A 140 4.80 1.97 -6.96
CA PHE A 140 4.83 3.14 -7.83
C PHE A 140 6.16 3.19 -8.60
N ASP A 141 6.08 3.10 -9.91
CA ASP A 141 7.21 3.29 -10.82
C ASP A 141 7.50 4.78 -10.92
N GLN A 142 8.49 5.27 -10.15
CA GLN A 142 8.79 6.71 -10.11
C GLN A 142 9.49 7.21 -11.39
N HIS A 143 10.08 6.31 -12.18
CA HIS A 143 10.99 6.66 -13.28
C HIS A 143 10.53 6.15 -14.64
N ASP A 144 9.36 5.51 -14.72
CA ASP A 144 8.83 4.89 -15.94
C ASP A 144 9.78 3.81 -16.50
N ASP A 145 10.45 3.08 -15.59
CA ASP A 145 11.45 2.05 -15.91
C ASP A 145 11.07 0.65 -15.42
N GLY A 146 9.83 0.47 -14.98
CA GLY A 146 9.31 -0.76 -14.42
C GLY A 146 9.67 -0.97 -12.95
N ALA A 147 10.01 0.08 -12.19
CA ALA A 147 10.22 0.06 -10.74
C ALA A 147 11.28 -0.95 -10.25
N GLY A 148 12.23 -1.33 -11.11
CA GLY A 148 13.29 -2.27 -10.77
C GLY A 148 12.82 -3.65 -10.26
N LEU A 149 11.68 -4.16 -10.73
CA LEU A 149 11.11 -5.41 -10.24
C LEU A 149 12.09 -6.59 -10.32
N SER A 150 12.08 -7.43 -9.28
CA SER A 150 12.95 -8.60 -9.20
C SER A 150 12.59 -9.67 -10.24
N SER A 151 13.57 -10.49 -10.63
CA SER A 151 13.34 -11.60 -11.55
C SER A 151 12.23 -12.53 -11.05
N GLY A 152 11.23 -12.79 -11.89
CA GLY A 152 10.07 -13.62 -11.57
C GLY A 152 8.91 -12.86 -10.94
N ALA A 153 9.08 -11.58 -10.59
CA ALA A 153 7.96 -10.74 -10.21
C ALA A 153 7.04 -10.48 -11.40
N GLN A 154 5.75 -10.33 -11.12
CA GLN A 154 4.73 -9.95 -12.08
C GLN A 154 4.27 -8.54 -11.77
N GLY A 155 4.29 -7.67 -12.76
CA GLY A 155 3.79 -6.29 -12.66
C GLY A 155 2.62 -6.06 -13.60
N LEU A 156 1.61 -5.34 -13.14
CA LEU A 156 0.50 -4.84 -13.96
C LEU A 156 0.38 -3.33 -13.72
N GLU A 157 0.38 -2.55 -14.79
CA GLU A 157 -0.01 -1.14 -14.73
C GLU A 157 -1.47 -1.02 -14.35
N ILE A 158 -1.76 -0.13 -13.39
CA ILE A 158 -3.09 0.10 -12.87
C ILE A 158 -3.36 1.60 -12.73
N CYS A 159 -4.62 1.95 -12.51
CA CYS A 159 -4.97 3.28 -12.02
C CYS A 159 -5.71 3.16 -10.69
N LEU A 160 -5.40 4.06 -9.76
CA LEU A 160 -6.11 4.15 -8.49
C LEU A 160 -7.28 5.13 -8.61
N LYS A 161 -8.50 4.59 -8.67
CA LYS A 161 -9.72 5.41 -8.68
C LYS A 161 -10.11 5.81 -7.27
N ARG A 162 -10.49 7.08 -7.10
CA ARG A 162 -11.15 7.55 -5.88
C ARG A 162 -12.61 7.14 -5.91
N VAL A 163 -13.07 6.54 -4.82
CA VAL A 163 -14.49 6.29 -4.57
C VAL A 163 -14.86 6.98 -3.27
N VAL A 164 -16.04 7.61 -3.23
CA VAL A 164 -16.56 8.17 -1.99
C VAL A 164 -16.86 6.98 -1.07
N ALA A 165 -16.38 7.03 0.16
CA ALA A 165 -16.75 6.04 1.17
C ALA A 165 -18.25 6.18 1.42
N GLU A 166 -19.03 5.13 1.13
CA GLU A 166 -20.42 5.08 1.54
C GLU A 166 -20.48 5.10 3.07
N SER A 167 -21.33 5.97 3.61
CA SER A 167 -21.51 6.21 5.05
C SER A 167 -22.35 5.15 5.71
#